data_AF-A0A7X7AJ12-F1
#
_entry.id   AF-A0A7X7AJ12-F1
#
_cell.length_a   1.000
_cell.length_b   1.000
_cell.length_c   1.000
_cell.angle_alpha   90.00
_cell.angle_beta   90.00
_cell.angle_gamma   90.00
#
_symmetry.space_group_name_H-M   'P 1'
#
loop_
_entity.id
_entity.type
_entity.pdbx_description
1 polymer ?
#
loop_
_entity_poly.entity_id
_entity_poly.type
_entity_poly.pdbx_seq_one_letter_code
_entity_poly.pdbx_strand_id
1 'polypeptide(L)'
;MPNLGDFFRVSKKYRKDIQKDIYLRRSIVAKYLNGEYKLRDEYEKIIKDLKAADLNSGISVIKSDIQFFRLAYRYFHGESEEISRRFENKKNSLVKPIIFLLEEGFDSWKKIISAIEKEISSELLSPEKESESDMREEESLEHSFDKSISHFRDIFQSLCQKLESTNGELGRVSSLVLEKNVEAEGYKSEISLLNDCKSKLLLEKEVLENKLREMDDSAELSDEYIENLEQENAKLKEDLKKLEVYKKIFLQIKDLEKEEDLQNSQLKNPEESFESDSIEEIALPVFLESLGKSARYSNSFLESFHGLEKNEKRLTVKKIKTLSEEGLGYNSLRTKKLAGTNGDRQCRIGKFFRLIWRFEEGEVFFDNIYKKKDLT
;
A
#
# COMPACT_ATOMS: atom_id res chain seq x y z
N MET A 1 32.70 -14.79 -14.01
CA MET A 1 32.28 -13.38 -14.06
C MET A 1 32.66 -12.72 -12.74
N PRO A 2 33.14 -11.46 -12.76
CA PRO A 2 33.47 -10.77 -11.53
C PRO A 2 32.26 -10.73 -10.60
N ASN A 3 32.51 -10.91 -9.31
CA ASN A 3 31.45 -10.84 -8.30
C ASN A 3 31.00 -9.38 -8.18
N LEU A 4 30.07 -8.97 -9.04
CA LEU A 4 29.41 -7.67 -9.00
C LEU A 4 28.59 -7.47 -7.72
N GLY A 5 28.36 -8.53 -6.93
CA GLY A 5 27.48 -8.54 -5.78
C GLY A 5 27.83 -7.50 -4.71
N ASP A 6 29.10 -7.15 -4.52
CA ASP A 6 29.51 -6.12 -3.54
C ASP A 6 29.99 -4.83 -4.21
N PHE A 7 29.10 -4.18 -4.97
CA PHE A 7 29.46 -2.96 -5.67
C PHE A 7 29.78 -1.78 -4.75
N PHE A 8 29.37 -1.78 -3.48
CA PHE A 8 29.72 -0.72 -2.54
C PHE A 8 31.23 -0.68 -2.22
N ARG A 9 31.98 -1.75 -2.53
CA ARG A 9 33.43 -1.79 -2.34
C ARG A 9 34.19 -0.71 -3.13
N VAL A 10 33.62 -0.24 -4.25
CA VAL A 10 34.23 0.84 -5.05
C VAL A 10 34.31 2.15 -4.28
N SER A 11 33.41 2.33 -3.29
CA SER A 11 33.40 3.54 -2.50
C SER A 11 34.47 3.52 -1.40
N LYS A 12 35.35 4.53 -1.40
CA LYS A 12 36.40 4.67 -0.36
C LYS A 12 35.79 5.14 0.95
N LYS A 13 34.87 6.10 0.89
CA LYS A 13 34.10 6.59 2.03
C LYS A 13 33.29 5.47 2.70
N TYR A 14 32.61 4.64 1.92
CA TYR A 14 31.85 3.51 2.46
C TYR A 14 32.75 2.53 3.24
N ARG A 15 33.92 2.18 2.69
CA ARG A 15 34.88 1.30 3.36
C ARG A 15 35.42 1.88 4.67
N LYS A 16 35.57 3.19 4.75
CA LYS A 16 36.16 3.88 5.91
C LYS A 16 35.14 4.15 7.02
N ASP A 17 33.93 4.57 6.67
CA ASP A 17 32.99 5.18 7.62
C ASP A 17 31.89 4.23 8.14
N ILE A 18 31.83 3.00 7.62
CA ILE A 18 30.90 1.95 8.06
C ILE A 18 31.55 1.08 9.14
N GLN A 19 30.76 0.63 10.10
CA GLN A 19 31.20 -0.35 11.08
C GLN A 19 31.72 -1.62 10.39
N LYS A 20 32.93 -2.06 10.77
CA LYS A 20 33.64 -3.18 10.14
C LYS A 20 32.77 -4.45 10.01
N ASP A 21 32.00 -4.77 11.04
CA ASP A 21 31.12 -5.95 11.05
C ASP A 21 29.95 -5.83 10.07
N ILE A 22 29.40 -4.61 9.90
CA ILE A 22 28.34 -4.35 8.90
C ILE A 22 28.91 -4.47 7.49
N TYR A 23 30.11 -3.91 7.27
CA TYR A 23 30.80 -4.01 5.99
C TYR A 23 31.05 -5.48 5.63
N LEU A 24 31.69 -6.23 6.52
CA LEU A 24 32.03 -7.63 6.30
C LEU A 24 30.78 -8.50 6.09
N ARG A 25 29.73 -8.29 6.89
CA ARG A 25 28.44 -9.01 6.74
C ARG A 25 27.84 -8.78 5.35
N ARG A 26 27.80 -7.53 4.91
CA ARG A 26 27.25 -7.17 3.58
C ARG A 26 28.10 -7.72 2.45
N SER A 27 29.42 -7.70 2.57
CA SER A 27 30.32 -8.33 1.60
C SER A 27 30.11 -9.85 1.51
N ILE A 28 29.79 -10.53 2.62
CA ILE A 28 29.43 -11.95 2.61
C ILE A 28 28.09 -12.16 1.91
N VAL A 29 27.04 -11.42 2.30
CA VAL A 29 25.70 -11.52 1.68
C VAL A 29 25.78 -11.28 0.17
N ALA A 30 26.53 -10.27 -0.24
CA ALA A 30 26.78 -9.90 -1.63
C ALA A 30 27.28 -11.06 -2.51
N LYS A 31 28.13 -11.97 -1.98
CA LYS A 31 28.67 -13.11 -2.74
C LYS A 31 27.60 -14.06 -3.28
N TYR A 32 26.44 -14.09 -2.65
CA TYR A 32 25.33 -14.98 -2.99
C TYR A 32 24.24 -14.28 -3.82
N LEU A 33 24.41 -12.99 -4.10
CA LEU A 33 23.48 -12.22 -4.93
C LEU A 33 23.79 -12.44 -6.41
N ASN A 34 22.75 -12.59 -7.22
CA ASN A 34 22.87 -12.76 -8.67
C ASN A 34 21.92 -11.83 -9.43
N GLY A 35 22.27 -11.55 -10.70
CA GLY A 35 21.45 -10.73 -11.60
C GLY A 35 21.07 -9.39 -10.97
N GLU A 36 19.77 -9.12 -10.90
CA GLU A 36 19.15 -7.98 -10.20
C GLU A 36 19.19 -8.09 -8.66
N TYR A 37 20.28 -8.62 -8.11
CA TYR A 37 20.48 -8.83 -6.67
C TYR A 37 19.39 -9.71 -6.05
N LYS A 38 18.96 -10.74 -6.81
CA LYS A 38 18.07 -11.80 -6.33
C LYS A 38 18.89 -12.88 -5.61
N LEU A 39 18.27 -13.54 -4.63
CA LEU A 39 18.85 -14.67 -3.92
C LEU A 39 18.23 -15.96 -4.47
N ARG A 40 19.06 -16.96 -4.83
CA ARG A 40 18.61 -18.28 -5.32
C ARG A 40 18.53 -19.29 -4.17
N ASP A 41 17.70 -19.01 -3.17
CA ASP A 41 17.45 -19.91 -2.03
C ASP A 41 18.71 -20.41 -1.28
N GLU A 42 19.74 -19.56 -1.19
CA GLU A 42 21.04 -19.93 -0.57
C GLU A 42 21.20 -19.43 0.87
N TYR A 43 20.10 -19.19 1.59
CA TYR A 43 20.14 -18.64 2.96
C TYR A 43 21.00 -19.49 3.90
N GLU A 44 20.94 -20.82 3.80
CA GLU A 44 21.73 -21.71 4.64
C GLU A 44 23.24 -21.51 4.45
N LYS A 45 23.68 -21.27 3.21
CA LYS A 45 25.09 -21.00 2.89
C LYS A 45 25.52 -19.64 3.45
N ILE A 46 24.68 -18.61 3.28
CA ILE A 46 24.94 -17.29 3.88
C ILE A 46 25.06 -17.39 5.41
N ILE A 47 24.13 -18.09 6.06
CA ILE A 47 24.13 -18.26 7.52
C ILE A 47 25.41 -18.97 7.97
N LYS A 48 25.85 -19.99 7.24
CA LYS A 48 27.10 -20.72 7.53
C LYS A 48 28.32 -19.80 7.45
N ASP A 49 28.44 -19.01 6.38
CA ASP A 49 29.56 -18.08 6.20
C ASP A 49 29.55 -16.93 7.21
N LEU A 50 28.36 -16.42 7.58
CA LEU A 50 28.22 -15.39 8.61
C LEU A 50 28.61 -15.92 10.00
N LYS A 51 28.20 -17.14 10.35
CA LYS A 51 28.62 -17.78 11.61
C LYS A 51 30.12 -18.04 11.64
N ALA A 52 30.71 -18.45 10.51
CA ALA A 52 32.16 -18.65 10.42
C ALA A 52 32.95 -17.34 10.62
N ALA A 53 32.35 -16.19 10.33
CA ALA A 53 32.92 -14.86 10.53
C ALA A 53 32.57 -14.22 11.89
N ASP A 54 31.89 -14.94 12.79
CA ASP A 54 31.37 -14.43 14.07
C ASP A 54 30.44 -13.21 13.92
N LEU A 55 29.59 -13.23 12.88
CA LEU A 55 28.66 -12.15 12.56
C LEU A 55 27.21 -12.57 12.79
N ASN A 56 26.34 -11.57 13.00
CA ASN A 56 24.91 -11.79 13.14
C ASN A 56 24.32 -12.47 11.89
N SER A 57 23.89 -13.72 12.07
CA SER A 57 23.34 -14.58 11.02
C SER A 57 21.80 -14.62 11.00
N GLY A 58 21.13 -13.64 11.61
CA GLY A 58 19.67 -13.57 11.65
C GLY A 58 19.07 -13.39 10.26
N ILE A 59 18.05 -14.19 9.92
CA ILE A 59 17.38 -14.13 8.62
C ILE A 59 16.82 -12.72 8.33
N SER A 60 16.30 -12.03 9.35
CA SER A 60 15.83 -10.65 9.23
C SER A 60 16.93 -9.68 8.81
N VAL A 61 18.15 -9.85 9.34
CA VAL A 61 19.32 -9.03 9.01
C VAL A 61 19.78 -9.30 7.57
N ILE A 62 19.86 -10.57 7.19
CA ILE A 62 20.20 -10.96 5.81
C ILE A 62 19.17 -10.36 4.83
N LYS A 63 17.86 -10.51 5.10
CA LYS A 63 16.80 -9.91 4.28
C LYS A 63 16.96 -8.40 4.17
N SER A 64 17.31 -7.72 5.26
CA SER A 64 17.56 -6.27 5.25
C SER A 64 18.76 -5.89 4.37
N ASP A 65 19.86 -6.63 4.43
CA ASP A 65 21.04 -6.37 3.60
C ASP A 65 20.76 -6.66 2.11
N ILE A 66 20.00 -7.72 1.80
CA ILE A 66 19.56 -8.01 0.42
C ILE A 66 18.68 -6.88 -0.12
N GLN A 67 17.70 -6.42 0.67
CA GLN A 67 16.85 -5.28 0.29
C GLN A 67 17.66 -4.02 0.05
N PHE A 68 18.68 -3.79 0.88
CA PHE A 68 19.61 -2.66 0.74
C PHE A 68 20.37 -2.71 -0.60
N PHE A 69 20.97 -3.84 -0.96
CA PHE A 69 21.65 -4.00 -2.25
C PHE A 69 20.69 -3.82 -3.44
N ARG A 70 19.49 -4.41 -3.39
CA ARG A 70 18.47 -4.25 -4.44
C ARG A 70 18.05 -2.81 -4.63
N LEU A 71 17.82 -2.09 -3.53
CA LEU A 71 17.38 -0.70 -3.58
C LEU A 71 18.44 0.19 -4.23
N ALA A 72 19.70 0.02 -3.84
CA ALA A 72 20.81 0.76 -4.41
C ALA A 72 21.07 0.39 -5.88
N TYR A 73 20.98 -0.89 -6.25
CA TYR A 73 21.06 -1.32 -7.64
C TYR A 73 20.01 -0.64 -8.52
N ARG A 74 18.73 -0.69 -8.12
CA ARG A 74 17.63 -0.07 -8.86
C ARG A 74 17.79 1.45 -9.01
N TYR A 75 18.29 2.10 -7.96
CA TYR A 75 18.58 3.54 -8.00
C TYR A 75 19.59 3.89 -9.10
N PHE A 76 20.73 3.19 -9.15
CA PHE A 76 21.77 3.44 -10.16
C PHE A 76 21.40 2.97 -11.58
N HIS A 77 20.34 2.16 -11.72
CA HIS A 77 19.74 1.76 -13.01
C HIS A 77 18.66 2.71 -13.53
N GLY A 78 18.40 3.83 -12.84
CA GLY A 78 17.45 4.84 -13.32
C GLY A 78 15.99 4.57 -12.96
N GLU A 79 15.70 3.63 -12.05
CA GLU A 79 14.38 3.51 -11.41
C GLU A 79 14.20 4.57 -10.30
N SER A 80 14.63 5.81 -10.56
CA SER A 80 15.03 6.78 -9.53
C SER A 80 13.87 7.52 -8.84
N GLU A 81 12.72 7.74 -9.49
CA GLU A 81 11.68 8.62 -8.93
C GLU A 81 10.97 8.04 -7.71
N GLU A 82 10.59 6.75 -7.74
CA GLU A 82 9.92 6.10 -6.60
C GLU A 82 10.90 5.80 -5.45
N ILE A 83 12.15 5.51 -5.80
CA ILE A 83 13.21 5.17 -4.84
C ILE A 83 13.72 6.42 -4.11
N SER A 84 13.79 7.57 -4.80
CA SER A 84 14.12 8.87 -4.19
C SER A 84 13.12 9.27 -3.09
N ARG A 85 11.80 9.09 -3.32
CA ARG A 85 10.78 9.32 -2.27
C ARG A 85 10.88 8.34 -1.09
N ARG A 86 11.27 7.09 -1.34
CA ARG A 86 11.51 6.10 -0.27
C ARG A 86 12.79 6.39 0.52
N PHE A 87 13.76 7.09 -0.06
CA PHE A 87 14.97 7.53 0.63
C PHE A 87 14.73 8.70 1.57
N GLU A 88 13.88 9.67 1.19
CA GLU A 88 13.52 10.81 2.05
C GLU A 88 12.83 10.36 3.35
N ASN A 89 12.14 9.22 3.34
CA ASN A 89 11.35 8.73 4.46
C ASN A 89 12.02 7.66 5.34
N LYS A 90 13.23 7.17 5.02
CA LYS A 90 13.91 6.11 5.80
C LYS A 90 15.14 6.63 6.55
N LYS A 91 15.26 6.22 7.83
CA LYS A 91 16.38 6.53 8.74
C LYS A 91 17.74 6.36 8.05
N ASN A 92 18.58 7.39 8.18
CA ASN A 92 19.90 7.66 7.60
C ASN A 92 20.87 6.48 7.34
N SER A 93 20.76 5.32 7.98
CA SER A 93 21.75 4.23 7.89
C SER A 93 21.72 3.44 6.57
N LEU A 94 20.58 3.39 5.88
CA LEU A 94 20.44 2.73 4.58
C LEU A 94 20.78 3.67 3.40
N VAL A 95 20.72 4.98 3.62
CA VAL A 95 20.94 5.98 2.55
C VAL A 95 22.41 6.40 2.47
N LYS A 96 23.11 6.42 3.62
CA LYS A 96 24.51 6.86 3.73
C LYS A 96 25.47 6.21 2.71
N PRO A 97 25.42 4.89 2.45
CA PRO A 97 26.30 4.24 1.47
C PRO A 97 26.07 4.69 0.02
N ILE A 98 24.82 4.99 -0.32
CA ILE A 98 24.44 5.46 -1.66
C ILE A 98 24.90 6.91 -1.82
N ILE A 99 24.73 7.73 -0.77
CA ILE A 99 25.27 9.10 -0.72
C ILE A 99 26.80 9.07 -0.91
N PHE A 100 27.51 8.14 -0.26
CA PHE A 100 28.96 8.02 -0.45
C PHE A 100 29.37 7.72 -1.88
N LEU A 101 28.64 6.84 -2.58
CA LEU A 101 28.87 6.58 -4.00
C LEU A 101 28.61 7.83 -4.85
N LEU A 102 27.52 8.55 -4.60
CA LEU A 102 27.19 9.79 -5.31
C LEU A 102 28.24 10.88 -5.10
N GLU A 103 28.67 11.10 -3.85
CA GLU A 103 29.72 12.06 -3.51
C GLU A 103 31.07 11.73 -4.15
N GLU A 104 31.31 10.46 -4.48
CA GLU A 104 32.53 10.00 -5.17
C GLU A 104 32.35 9.94 -6.70
N GLY A 105 31.24 10.46 -7.23
CA GLY A 105 30.99 10.62 -8.67
C GLY A 105 30.36 9.40 -9.35
N PHE A 106 29.91 8.40 -8.59
CA PHE A 106 29.18 7.24 -9.09
C PHE A 106 27.68 7.54 -9.17
N ASP A 107 27.27 8.23 -10.23
CA ASP A 107 25.86 8.62 -10.48
C ASP A 107 25.09 7.63 -11.36
N SER A 108 25.73 6.56 -11.83
CA SER A 108 25.14 5.60 -12.77
C SER A 108 25.76 4.22 -12.63
N TRP A 109 24.97 3.19 -12.92
CA TRP A 109 25.42 1.80 -12.88
C TRP A 109 26.62 1.54 -13.80
N LYS A 110 26.65 2.22 -14.96
CA LYS A 110 27.77 2.14 -15.91
C LYS A 110 29.09 2.56 -15.27
N LYS A 111 29.12 3.66 -14.51
CA LYS A 111 30.33 4.13 -13.82
C LYS A 111 30.78 3.15 -12.72
N ILE A 112 29.83 2.56 -12.00
CA ILE A 112 30.11 1.55 -10.99
C ILE A 112 30.76 0.31 -11.62
N ILE A 113 30.18 -0.23 -12.70
CA ILE A 113 30.76 -1.36 -13.43
C ILE A 113 32.18 -1.03 -13.90
N SER A 114 32.36 0.10 -14.58
CA SER A 114 33.68 0.48 -15.11
C SER A 114 34.73 0.62 -14.01
N ALA A 115 34.36 1.06 -12.80
CA ALA A 115 35.27 1.10 -11.67
C ALA A 115 35.60 -0.28 -11.11
N ILE A 116 34.61 -1.17 -11.00
CA ILE A 116 34.82 -2.58 -10.61
C ILE A 116 35.77 -3.26 -11.60
N GLU A 117 35.54 -3.10 -12.90
CA GLU A 117 36.38 -3.67 -13.96
C GLU A 117 37.80 -3.12 -13.94
N LYS A 118 37.98 -1.82 -13.68
CA LYS A 118 39.30 -1.20 -13.49
C LYS A 118 40.03 -1.76 -12.27
N GLU A 119 39.35 -1.91 -11.13
CA GLU A 119 39.93 -2.46 -9.90
C GLU A 119 40.43 -3.90 -10.13
N ILE A 120 39.62 -4.73 -10.79
CA ILE A 120 39.99 -6.12 -11.14
C ILE A 120 41.16 -6.15 -12.14
N SER A 121 41.15 -5.25 -13.13
CA SER A 121 42.22 -5.16 -14.13
C SER A 121 43.53 -4.68 -13.52
N SER A 122 43.48 -3.76 -12.54
CA SER A 122 44.66 -3.29 -11.81
C SER A 122 45.21 -4.33 -10.82
N GLU A 123 44.34 -5.16 -10.23
CA GLU A 123 44.77 -6.29 -9.39
C GLU A 123 45.45 -7.41 -10.20
N LEU A 124 45.15 -7.52 -11.50
CA LEU A 124 45.75 -8.50 -12.42
C LEU A 124 47.00 -8.00 -13.15
N LEU A 125 47.27 -6.70 -13.16
CA LEU A 125 48.40 -6.07 -13.83
C LEU A 125 49.24 -5.29 -12.82
N SER A 126 50.00 -6.03 -12.01
CA SER A 126 51.17 -5.47 -11.32
C SER A 126 52.41 -6.23 -11.76
N PRO A 127 53.15 -5.71 -12.76
CA PRO A 127 54.59 -5.73 -12.72
C PRO A 127 55.08 -4.32 -12.39
N GLU A 128 55.83 -4.23 -11.30
CA GLU A 128 56.72 -3.13 -11.00
C GLU A 128 57.61 -2.82 -12.22
N LYS A 129 57.77 -1.54 -12.57
CA LYS A 129 59.09 -0.90 -12.60
C LYS A 129 59.04 0.57 -12.96
N GLU A 130 59.68 1.34 -12.11
CA GLU A 130 60.32 2.62 -12.39
C GLU A 130 61.39 2.46 -13.48
N SER A 131 61.57 3.48 -14.32
CA SER A 131 62.91 3.98 -14.68
C SER A 131 62.80 5.29 -15.47
N GLU A 132 63.37 6.34 -14.88
CA GLU A 132 63.79 7.60 -15.52
C GLU A 132 64.97 7.39 -16.50
N SER A 133 65.34 8.50 -17.15
CA SER A 133 66.62 8.81 -17.81
C SER A 133 66.74 8.34 -19.29
N ASP A 134 67.45 9.02 -20.19
CA ASP A 134 68.24 10.24 -20.10
C ASP A 134 68.44 10.88 -21.49
N MET A 135 68.97 12.09 -21.47
CA MET A 135 69.23 12.99 -22.59
C MET A 135 70.39 12.62 -23.53
N ARG A 136 70.25 13.13 -24.76
CA ARG A 136 71.25 13.70 -25.72
C ARG A 136 72.48 12.88 -26.14
N GLU A 137 72.76 12.96 -27.45
CA GLU A 137 74.05 13.44 -27.97
C GLU A 137 73.90 13.90 -29.42
N GLU A 138 74.26 15.16 -29.68
CA GLU A 138 74.58 15.72 -30.99
C GLU A 138 76.09 15.92 -31.05
N GLU A 139 76.72 15.59 -32.17
CA GLU A 139 77.84 16.27 -32.85
C GLU A 139 78.11 15.43 -34.12
N SER A 140 78.44 15.93 -35.32
CA SER A 140 79.24 17.10 -35.67
C SER A 140 78.90 17.59 -37.09
N LEU A 141 78.99 18.91 -37.29
CA LEU A 141 79.11 19.62 -38.58
C LEU A 141 80.26 19.02 -39.42
N GLU A 142 80.33 19.12 -40.75
CA GLU A 142 80.41 20.37 -41.50
C GLU A 142 80.55 20.03 -43.00
N HIS A 143 79.47 20.09 -43.80
CA HIS A 143 79.50 20.12 -45.29
C HIS A 143 78.07 20.29 -45.88
N SER A 144 77.25 21.25 -45.41
CA SER A 144 75.86 21.34 -45.91
C SER A 144 75.11 22.65 -45.61
N PHE A 145 75.75 23.82 -45.47
CA PHE A 145 74.99 25.01 -45.03
C PHE A 145 73.85 25.41 -45.99
N ASP A 146 74.06 25.32 -47.32
CA ASP A 146 73.01 25.66 -48.30
C ASP A 146 71.97 24.55 -48.53
N LYS A 147 72.36 23.27 -48.41
CA LYS A 147 71.42 22.13 -48.46
C LYS A 147 70.57 22.01 -47.19
N SER A 148 71.13 22.36 -46.04
CA SER A 148 70.41 22.32 -44.77
C SER A 148 69.36 23.42 -44.68
N ILE A 149 69.60 24.62 -45.22
CA ILE A 149 68.61 25.69 -45.25
C ILE A 149 67.42 25.33 -46.17
N SER A 150 67.67 24.73 -47.34
CA SER A 150 66.57 24.29 -48.22
C SER A 150 65.78 23.16 -47.58
N HIS A 151 66.45 22.17 -46.98
CA HIS A 151 65.80 21.06 -46.30
C HIS A 151 64.98 21.52 -45.08
N PHE A 152 65.50 22.48 -44.32
CA PHE A 152 64.78 23.07 -43.19
C PHE A 152 63.54 23.86 -43.65
N ARG A 153 63.64 24.58 -44.77
CA ARG A 153 62.48 25.28 -45.37
C ARG A 153 61.42 24.29 -45.85
N ASP A 154 61.81 23.19 -46.50
CA ASP A 154 60.88 22.16 -46.97
C ASP A 154 60.19 21.44 -45.79
N ILE A 155 60.95 21.13 -44.73
CA ILE A 155 60.41 20.56 -43.49
C ILE A 155 59.44 21.54 -42.83
N PHE A 156 59.80 22.83 -42.73
CA PHE A 156 58.96 23.86 -42.14
C PHE A 156 57.67 24.06 -42.93
N GLN A 157 57.75 24.08 -44.27
CA GLN A 157 56.59 24.24 -45.14
C GLN A 157 55.68 23.01 -45.11
N SER A 158 56.25 21.80 -45.03
CA SER A 158 55.50 20.56 -44.79
C SER A 158 54.81 20.54 -43.43
N LEU A 159 55.49 21.03 -42.38
CA LEU A 159 54.91 21.19 -41.05
C LEU A 159 53.77 22.20 -41.05
N CYS A 160 53.92 23.36 -41.68
CA CYS A 160 52.85 24.34 -41.81
C CYS A 160 51.62 23.77 -42.56
N GLN A 161 51.83 23.05 -43.67
CA GLN A 161 50.74 22.39 -44.40
C GLN A 161 50.06 21.30 -43.57
N LYS A 162 50.83 20.49 -42.83
CA LYS A 162 50.27 19.51 -41.89
C LYS A 162 49.47 20.20 -40.79
N LEU A 163 49.97 21.32 -40.26
CA LEU A 163 49.31 22.09 -39.20
C LEU A 163 47.99 22.68 -39.70
N GLU A 164 47.97 23.27 -40.90
CA GLU A 164 46.74 23.75 -41.55
C GLU A 164 45.74 22.63 -41.82
N SER A 165 46.21 21.48 -42.31
CA SER A 165 45.36 20.29 -42.53
C SER A 165 44.75 19.79 -41.23
N THR A 166 45.57 19.62 -40.18
CA THR A 166 45.09 19.18 -38.85
C THR A 166 44.14 20.19 -38.22
N ASN A 167 44.35 21.50 -38.41
CA ASN A 167 43.45 22.53 -37.91
C ASN A 167 42.10 22.52 -38.65
N GLY A 168 42.12 22.27 -39.97
CA GLY A 168 40.91 22.06 -40.78
C GLY A 168 40.12 20.81 -40.36
N GLU A 169 40.81 19.71 -40.07
CA GLU A 169 40.19 18.49 -39.53
C GLU A 169 39.61 18.72 -38.13
N LEU A 170 40.33 19.43 -37.26
CA LEU A 170 39.86 19.79 -35.92
C LEU A 170 38.58 20.64 -35.98
N GLY A 171 38.52 21.59 -36.93
CA GLY A 171 37.32 22.40 -37.19
C GLY A 171 36.12 21.54 -37.58
N ARG A 172 36.31 20.58 -38.49
CA ARG A 172 35.24 19.65 -38.91
C ARG A 172 34.77 18.76 -37.77
N VAL A 173 35.70 18.21 -36.97
CA VAL A 173 35.37 17.40 -35.80
C VAL A 173 34.60 18.23 -34.77
N SER A 174 35.00 19.48 -34.53
CA SER A 174 34.31 20.40 -33.61
C SER A 174 32.86 20.68 -34.05
N SER A 175 32.63 20.92 -35.35
CA SER A 175 31.28 21.09 -35.90
C SER A 175 30.42 19.83 -35.75
N LEU A 176 30.96 18.65 -36.03
CA LEU A 176 30.26 17.37 -35.84
C LEU A 176 29.91 17.11 -34.36
N VAL A 177 30.80 17.48 -33.44
CA VAL A 177 30.56 17.35 -31.99
C VAL A 177 29.43 18.30 -31.54
N LEU A 178 29.39 19.53 -32.04
CA LEU A 178 28.31 20.48 -31.75
C LEU A 178 26.96 19.97 -32.27
N GLU A 179 26.91 19.47 -33.50
CA GLU A 179 25.68 18.93 -34.10
C GLU A 179 25.16 17.71 -33.32
N LYS A 180 26.05 16.79 -32.93
CA LYS A 180 25.70 15.64 -32.08
C LYS A 180 25.26 16.03 -30.68
N ASN A 181 25.78 17.12 -30.12
CA ASN A 181 25.34 17.64 -28.83
C ASN A 181 23.92 18.22 -28.90
N VAL A 182 23.58 18.94 -29.97
CA VAL A 182 22.21 19.47 -30.18
C VAL A 182 21.21 18.32 -30.32
N GLU A 183 21.54 17.29 -31.09
CA GLU A 183 20.72 16.06 -31.18
C GLU A 183 20.56 15.40 -29.80
N ALA A 184 21.64 15.29 -29.02
CA ALA A 184 21.61 14.70 -27.68
C ALA A 184 20.73 15.51 -26.70
N GLU A 185 20.68 16.84 -26.80
CA GLU A 185 19.76 17.67 -26.03
C GLU A 185 18.30 17.46 -26.46
N GLY A 186 18.05 17.32 -27.76
CA GLY A 186 16.73 16.95 -28.28
C GLY A 186 16.22 15.63 -27.69
N TYR A 187 17.06 14.59 -27.71
CA TYR A 187 16.72 13.29 -27.10
C TYR A 187 16.51 13.36 -25.59
N LYS A 188 17.25 14.20 -24.86
CA LYS A 188 17.01 14.40 -23.42
C LYS A 188 15.64 15.00 -23.14
N SER A 189 15.22 15.98 -23.94
CA SER A 189 13.90 16.59 -23.82
C SER A 189 12.78 15.58 -24.09
N GLU A 190 12.93 14.77 -25.14
CA GLU A 190 11.97 13.73 -25.50
C GLU A 190 11.88 12.62 -24.44
N ILE A 191 13.02 12.19 -23.88
CA ILE A 191 13.08 11.25 -22.75
C ILE A 191 12.39 11.84 -21.51
N SER A 192 12.56 13.14 -21.25
CA SER A 192 11.86 13.82 -20.13
C SER A 192 10.35 13.76 -20.31
N LEU A 193 9.84 14.08 -21.51
CA LEU A 193 8.41 14.02 -21.81
C LEU A 193 7.86 12.59 -21.71
N LEU A 194 8.61 11.60 -22.18
CA LEU A 194 8.24 10.19 -22.06
C LEU A 194 8.20 9.72 -20.60
N ASN A 195 9.14 10.18 -19.76
CA ASN A 195 9.14 9.90 -18.32
C ASN A 195 7.94 10.53 -17.63
N ASP A 196 7.59 11.78 -17.95
CA ASP A 196 6.38 12.44 -17.42
C ASP A 196 5.10 11.66 -17.81
N CYS A 197 5.02 11.21 -19.07
CA CYS A 197 3.92 10.38 -19.56
C CYS A 197 3.86 9.03 -18.83
N LYS A 198 5.00 8.37 -18.64
CA LYS A 198 5.11 7.11 -17.90
C LYS A 198 4.66 7.27 -16.45
N SER A 199 5.06 8.35 -15.77
CA SER A 199 4.69 8.63 -14.39
C SER A 199 3.19 8.89 -14.25
N LYS A 200 2.56 9.58 -15.22
CA LYS A 200 1.09 9.73 -15.28
C LYS A 200 0.37 8.38 -15.45
N LEU A 201 0.85 7.54 -16.38
CA LEU A 201 0.27 6.22 -16.63
C LEU A 201 0.40 5.28 -15.42
N LEU A 202 1.51 5.33 -14.69
CA LEU A 202 1.69 4.54 -13.46
C LEU A 202 0.70 4.96 -12.37
N LEU A 203 0.46 6.26 -12.22
CA LEU A 203 -0.47 6.80 -11.24
C LEU A 203 -1.93 6.45 -11.60
N GLU A 204 -2.28 6.52 -12.87
CA GLU A 204 -3.59 6.08 -13.37
C GLU A 204 -3.80 4.57 -13.18
N LYS A 205 -2.77 3.77 -13.43
CA LYS A 205 -2.78 2.33 -13.16
C LYS A 205 -3.02 2.02 -11.67
N GLU A 206 -2.34 2.71 -10.76
CA GLU A 206 -2.54 2.53 -9.31
C GLU A 206 -3.96 2.88 -8.88
N VAL A 207 -4.53 3.95 -9.42
CA VAL A 207 -5.94 4.33 -9.18
C VAL A 207 -6.90 3.25 -9.67
N LEU A 208 -6.65 2.67 -10.85
CA LEU A 208 -7.48 1.59 -11.39
C LEU A 208 -7.36 0.29 -10.59
N GLU A 209 -6.15 -0.07 -10.14
CA GLU A 209 -5.92 -1.25 -9.28
C GLU A 209 -6.60 -1.10 -7.91
N ASN A 210 -6.67 0.11 -7.37
CA ASN A 210 -7.42 0.38 -6.13
C ASN A 210 -8.93 0.28 -6.34
N LYS A 211 -9.46 0.85 -7.43
CA LYS A 211 -10.88 0.70 -7.77
C LYS A 211 -11.29 -0.75 -8.02
N LEU A 212 -10.41 -1.55 -8.63
CA LEU A 212 -10.66 -2.98 -8.84
C LEU A 212 -10.78 -3.71 -7.50
N ARG A 213 -9.85 -3.46 -6.56
CA ARG A 213 -9.91 -4.03 -5.20
C ARG A 213 -11.17 -3.62 -4.44
N GLU A 214 -11.54 -2.34 -4.49
CA GLU A 214 -12.79 -1.87 -3.86
C GLU A 214 -14.03 -2.57 -4.45
N MET A 215 -14.03 -2.85 -5.76
CA MET A 215 -15.10 -3.61 -6.40
C MET A 215 -15.11 -5.09 -5.98
N ASP A 216 -13.94 -5.73 -5.88
CA ASP A 216 -13.83 -7.12 -5.45
C ASP A 216 -14.30 -7.28 -3.98
N ASP A 217 -13.86 -6.39 -3.07
CA ASP A 217 -14.31 -6.37 -1.67
C ASP A 217 -15.83 -6.15 -1.57
N SER A 218 -16.38 -5.27 -2.41
CA SER A 218 -17.82 -5.02 -2.50
C SER A 218 -18.61 -6.22 -3.05
N ALA A 219 -18.01 -7.00 -3.97
CA ALA A 219 -18.61 -8.21 -4.49
C ALA A 219 -18.63 -9.32 -3.42
N GLU A 220 -17.55 -9.51 -2.65
CA GLU A 220 -17.49 -10.47 -1.55
C GLU A 220 -18.56 -10.17 -0.48
N LEU A 221 -18.72 -8.90 -0.09
CA LEU A 221 -19.78 -8.48 0.83
C LEU A 221 -21.18 -8.73 0.28
N SER A 222 -21.36 -8.58 -1.04
CA SER A 222 -22.64 -8.85 -1.70
C SER A 222 -22.96 -10.34 -1.71
N ASP A 223 -21.97 -11.20 -1.93
CA ASP A 223 -22.12 -12.66 -1.90
C ASP A 223 -22.48 -13.15 -0.49
N GLU A 224 -21.83 -12.63 0.55
CA GLU A 224 -22.17 -12.94 1.95
C GLU A 224 -23.59 -12.46 2.31
N TYR A 225 -23.99 -11.29 1.80
CA TYR A 225 -25.36 -10.79 1.99
C TYR A 225 -26.41 -11.65 1.28
N ILE A 226 -26.12 -12.11 0.06
CA ILE A 226 -26.98 -13.05 -0.67
C ILE A 226 -27.11 -14.36 0.09
N GLU A 227 -26.01 -14.93 0.58
CA GLU A 227 -26.04 -16.18 1.36
C GLU A 227 -26.89 -16.04 2.63
N ASN A 228 -26.76 -14.92 3.35
CA ASN A 228 -27.58 -14.63 4.52
C ASN A 228 -29.08 -14.52 4.18
N LEU A 229 -29.43 -13.84 3.08
CA LEU A 229 -30.82 -13.75 2.61
C LEU A 229 -31.38 -15.09 2.16
N GLU A 230 -30.56 -15.97 1.58
CA GLU A 230 -30.98 -17.32 1.20
C GLU A 230 -31.27 -18.18 2.43
N GLN A 231 -30.44 -18.08 3.48
CA GLN A 231 -30.66 -18.76 4.76
C GLN A 231 -31.93 -18.25 5.47
N GLU A 232 -32.16 -16.94 5.50
CA GLU A 232 -33.37 -16.35 6.09
C GLU A 232 -34.63 -16.78 5.32
N ASN A 233 -34.58 -16.78 3.98
CA ASN A 233 -35.67 -17.30 3.16
C ASN A 233 -35.94 -18.79 3.40
N ALA A 234 -34.91 -19.60 3.58
CA ALA A 234 -35.07 -21.02 3.91
C ALA A 234 -35.80 -21.19 5.25
N LYS A 235 -35.43 -20.40 6.26
CA LYS A 235 -36.06 -20.40 7.58
C LYS A 235 -37.52 -19.95 7.53
N LEU A 236 -37.81 -18.84 6.82
CA LEU A 236 -39.18 -18.35 6.62
C LEU A 236 -40.07 -19.36 5.88
N LYS A 237 -39.51 -20.09 4.90
CA LYS A 237 -40.23 -21.18 4.22
C LYS A 237 -40.56 -22.33 5.18
N GLU A 238 -39.68 -22.65 6.12
CA GLU A 238 -39.93 -23.66 7.13
C GLU A 238 -41.01 -23.21 8.13
N ASP A 239 -40.94 -21.96 8.58
CA ASP A 239 -41.92 -21.38 9.51
C ASP A 239 -43.31 -21.24 8.86
N LEU A 240 -43.38 -20.93 7.56
CA LEU A 240 -44.63 -20.97 6.79
C LEU A 240 -45.24 -22.37 6.77
N LYS A 241 -44.43 -23.42 6.55
CA LYS A 241 -44.92 -24.81 6.61
C LYS A 241 -45.48 -25.15 8.00
N LYS A 242 -44.81 -24.71 9.07
CA LYS A 242 -45.31 -24.90 10.45
C LYS A 242 -46.64 -24.17 10.66
N LEU A 243 -46.75 -22.93 10.20
CA LEU A 243 -47.99 -22.14 10.25
C LEU A 243 -49.14 -22.79 9.48
N GLU A 244 -48.89 -23.38 8.31
CA GLU A 244 -49.90 -24.14 7.57
C GLU A 244 -50.41 -25.35 8.36
N VAL A 245 -49.52 -26.05 9.08
CA VAL A 245 -49.91 -27.15 9.99
C VAL A 245 -50.75 -26.62 11.15
N TYR A 246 -50.32 -25.53 11.81
CA TYR A 246 -51.09 -24.91 12.88
C TYR A 246 -52.46 -24.44 12.41
N LYS A 247 -52.56 -23.86 11.20
CA LYS A 247 -53.82 -23.44 10.61
C LYS A 247 -54.76 -24.64 10.40
N LYS A 248 -54.25 -25.78 9.94
CA LYS A 248 -55.06 -27.01 9.80
C LYS A 248 -55.56 -27.50 11.15
N ILE A 249 -54.70 -27.54 12.16
CA ILE A 249 -55.07 -27.94 13.52
C ILE A 249 -56.12 -26.98 14.09
N PHE A 250 -55.92 -25.67 13.94
CA PHE A 250 -56.86 -24.66 14.41
C PHE A 250 -58.23 -24.78 13.74
N LEU A 251 -58.28 -25.03 12.44
CA LEU A 251 -59.54 -25.27 11.73
C LEU A 251 -60.23 -26.56 12.21
N GLN A 252 -59.48 -27.64 12.46
CA GLN A 252 -60.01 -28.87 13.04
C GLN A 252 -60.59 -28.64 14.44
N ILE A 253 -59.88 -27.89 15.30
CA ILE A 253 -60.39 -27.53 16.64
C ILE A 253 -61.67 -26.71 16.51
N LYS A 254 -61.71 -25.72 15.62
CA LYS A 254 -62.90 -24.89 15.41
C LYS A 254 -64.10 -25.68 14.88
N ASP A 255 -63.86 -26.70 14.05
CA ASP A 255 -64.92 -27.59 13.57
C ASP A 255 -65.40 -28.52 14.70
N LEU A 256 -64.51 -28.99 15.58
CA LEU A 256 -64.89 -29.72 16.81
C LEU A 256 -65.67 -28.85 17.80
N GLU A 257 -65.27 -27.59 18.00
CA GLU A 257 -66.00 -26.62 18.84
C GLU A 257 -67.41 -26.37 18.28
N LYS A 258 -67.58 -26.29 16.96
CA LYS A 258 -68.91 -26.20 16.35
C LYS A 258 -69.76 -27.45 16.54
N GLU A 259 -69.15 -28.64 16.49
CA GLU A 259 -69.84 -29.90 16.80
C GLU A 259 -70.23 -29.98 18.28
N GLU A 260 -69.38 -29.48 19.19
CA GLU A 260 -69.64 -29.36 20.62
C GLU A 260 -70.73 -28.31 20.92
N ASP A 261 -70.70 -27.15 20.25
CA ASP A 261 -71.77 -26.14 20.31
C ASP A 261 -73.08 -26.64 19.69
N LEU A 262 -73.05 -27.51 18.67
CA LEU A 262 -74.23 -28.20 18.14
C LEU A 262 -74.80 -29.22 19.14
N GLN A 263 -73.95 -29.87 19.94
CA GLN A 263 -74.38 -30.74 21.04
C GLN A 263 -74.89 -29.94 22.25
N ASN A 264 -74.26 -28.80 22.56
CA ASN A 264 -74.61 -27.94 23.69
C ASN A 264 -75.78 -26.99 23.39
N SER A 265 -76.05 -26.64 22.13
CA SER A 265 -77.24 -25.86 21.72
C SER A 265 -78.55 -26.65 21.79
N GLN A 266 -78.50 -27.96 22.03
CA GLN A 266 -79.66 -28.74 22.50
C GLN A 266 -79.94 -28.52 24.00
N LEU A 267 -79.05 -27.84 24.73
CA LEU A 267 -79.15 -27.53 26.15
C LEU A 267 -78.78 -26.06 26.43
N LYS A 268 -79.80 -25.20 26.30
CA LYS A 268 -79.97 -23.85 26.91
C LYS A 268 -79.60 -22.61 26.08
N ASN A 269 -80.52 -21.65 26.28
CA ASN A 269 -80.62 -20.28 25.79
C ASN A 269 -79.51 -19.33 26.32
N PRO A 270 -79.37 -18.15 25.68
CA PRO A 270 -78.15 -17.36 25.64
C PRO A 270 -78.13 -16.27 26.71
N GLU A 271 -76.94 -15.81 27.09
CA GLU A 271 -76.62 -14.38 27.22
C GLU A 271 -75.13 -14.16 27.51
N GLU A 272 -74.65 -12.98 27.09
CA GLU A 272 -73.33 -12.35 27.32
C GLU A 272 -72.28 -12.51 26.22
N SER A 273 -72.38 -11.58 25.26
CA SER A 273 -71.34 -11.21 24.32
C SER A 273 -70.17 -10.53 25.03
N PHE A 274 -69.00 -11.18 25.06
CA PHE A 274 -67.73 -10.51 25.34
C PHE A 274 -67.26 -9.75 24.08
N GLU A 275 -67.18 -8.43 24.18
CA GLU A 275 -66.44 -7.61 23.22
C GLU A 275 -64.96 -7.98 23.28
N SER A 276 -64.45 -8.51 22.17
CA SER A 276 -63.02 -8.74 21.99
C SER A 276 -62.32 -7.41 21.74
N ASP A 277 -61.60 -6.91 22.75
CA ASP A 277 -60.67 -5.81 22.59
C ASP A 277 -59.61 -6.16 21.53
N SER A 278 -59.59 -5.38 20.45
CA SER A 278 -58.59 -5.51 19.40
C SER A 278 -57.21 -5.15 19.95
N ILE A 279 -56.30 -6.13 19.97
CA ILE A 279 -54.90 -5.93 20.34
C ILE A 279 -54.24 -5.12 19.23
N GLU A 280 -54.12 -3.80 19.42
CA GLU A 280 -53.26 -2.95 18.59
C GLU A 280 -51.79 -3.40 18.73
N GLU A 281 -51.24 -3.97 17.67
CA GLU A 281 -49.84 -4.35 17.57
C GLU A 281 -48.96 -3.10 17.36
N ILE A 282 -48.03 -2.85 18.28
CA ILE A 282 -47.08 -1.73 18.19
C ILE A 282 -45.81 -2.23 17.49
N ALA A 283 -45.68 -1.95 16.19
CA ALA A 283 -44.53 -2.37 15.39
C ALA A 283 -43.34 -1.39 15.49
N LEU A 284 -42.12 -1.96 15.51
CA LEU A 284 -40.85 -1.22 15.41
C LEU A 284 -40.56 -0.89 13.93
N PRO A 285 -40.06 0.31 13.60
CA PRO A 285 -39.74 0.66 12.23
C PRO A 285 -38.48 -0.09 11.76
N VAL A 286 -38.55 -0.73 10.60
CA VAL A 286 -37.41 -1.46 10.01
C VAL A 286 -36.54 -0.55 9.14
N PHE A 287 -37.14 0.52 8.60
CA PHE A 287 -36.46 1.51 7.76
C PHE A 287 -36.73 2.93 8.25
N LEU A 288 -35.69 3.76 8.21
CA LEU A 288 -35.69 5.16 8.65
C LEU A 288 -35.63 6.05 7.40
N GLU A 289 -36.79 6.26 6.78
CA GLU A 289 -36.98 6.84 5.43
C GLU A 289 -36.16 8.11 5.17
N SER A 290 -36.22 9.07 6.08
CA SER A 290 -35.55 10.37 6.01
C SER A 290 -34.04 10.32 6.24
N LEU A 291 -33.52 9.27 6.88
CA LEU A 291 -32.08 9.00 6.94
C LEU A 291 -31.62 8.12 5.76
N GLY A 292 -32.55 7.52 5.02
CA GLY A 292 -32.27 6.54 3.97
C GLY A 292 -31.55 5.30 4.49
N LYS A 293 -31.77 4.93 5.77
CA LYS A 293 -31.03 3.86 6.46
C LYS A 293 -31.95 2.81 7.07
N SER A 294 -31.47 1.57 7.15
CA SER A 294 -32.07 0.48 7.93
C SER A 294 -31.90 0.71 9.44
N ALA A 295 -32.86 0.22 10.21
CA ALA A 295 -32.79 0.16 11.66
C ALA A 295 -32.51 -1.28 12.11
N ARG A 296 -31.48 -1.46 12.92
CA ARG A 296 -31.12 -2.74 13.51
C ARG A 296 -31.31 -2.70 15.02
N TYR A 297 -31.85 -3.77 15.58
CA TYR A 297 -32.19 -3.86 17.00
C TYR A 297 -31.40 -5.00 17.63
N SER A 298 -30.71 -4.72 18.73
CA SER A 298 -30.05 -5.77 19.50
C SER A 298 -31.07 -6.64 20.23
N ASN A 299 -30.68 -7.86 20.61
CA ASN A 299 -31.51 -8.71 21.45
C ASN A 299 -31.80 -8.07 22.81
N SER A 300 -30.82 -7.38 23.41
CA SER A 300 -31.01 -6.66 24.68
C SER A 300 -32.04 -5.53 24.55
N PHE A 301 -32.06 -4.83 23.42
CA PHE A 301 -33.10 -3.85 23.13
C PHE A 301 -34.48 -4.51 23.05
N LEU A 302 -34.61 -5.61 22.30
CA LEU A 302 -35.89 -6.29 22.11
C LEU A 302 -36.46 -6.80 23.43
N GLU A 303 -35.64 -7.45 24.25
CA GLU A 303 -36.03 -7.90 25.60
C GLU A 303 -36.51 -6.73 26.46
N SER A 304 -35.73 -5.66 26.52
CA SER A 304 -36.11 -4.44 27.26
C SER A 304 -37.38 -3.81 26.71
N PHE A 305 -37.56 -3.76 25.39
CA PHE A 305 -38.74 -3.21 24.73
C PHE A 305 -39.99 -4.03 25.00
N HIS A 306 -39.91 -5.36 24.98
CA HIS A 306 -41.04 -6.23 25.31
C HIS A 306 -41.49 -6.06 26.76
N GLY A 307 -40.55 -5.79 27.69
CA GLY A 307 -40.83 -5.51 29.09
C GLY A 307 -41.45 -4.12 29.39
N LEU A 308 -41.56 -3.23 28.40
CA LEU A 308 -42.17 -1.91 28.57
C LEU A 308 -43.71 -1.96 28.56
N GLU A 309 -44.33 -1.02 29.27
CA GLU A 309 -45.77 -0.79 29.21
C GLU A 309 -46.21 -0.26 27.83
N LYS A 310 -47.48 -0.43 27.45
CA LYS A 310 -48.02 -0.01 26.14
C LYS A 310 -47.69 1.46 25.81
N ASN A 311 -47.81 2.36 26.80
CA ASN A 311 -47.51 3.77 26.64
C ASN A 311 -46.01 4.04 26.43
N GLU A 312 -45.15 3.27 27.08
CA GLU A 312 -43.70 3.38 26.97
C GLU A 312 -43.19 2.82 25.64
N LYS A 313 -43.79 1.73 25.16
CA LYS A 313 -43.58 1.19 23.80
C LYS A 313 -43.94 2.24 22.75
N ARG A 314 -45.12 2.87 22.86
CA ARG A 314 -45.54 3.96 21.95
C ARG A 314 -44.55 5.14 21.98
N LEU A 315 -44.10 5.57 23.15
CA LEU A 315 -43.12 6.65 23.29
C LEU A 315 -41.75 6.28 22.69
N THR A 316 -41.34 5.04 22.83
CA THR A 316 -40.09 4.51 22.27
C THR A 316 -40.15 4.50 20.74
N VAL A 317 -41.20 3.92 20.16
CA VAL A 317 -41.41 3.92 18.70
C VAL A 317 -41.48 5.34 18.16
N LYS A 318 -42.21 6.24 18.85
CA LYS A 318 -42.26 7.65 18.46
C LYS A 318 -40.86 8.27 18.46
N LYS A 319 -40.02 7.98 19.46
CA LYS A 319 -38.65 8.51 19.52
C LYS A 319 -37.74 7.95 18.42
N ILE A 320 -37.89 6.68 18.07
CA ILE A 320 -37.18 6.06 16.94
C ILE A 320 -37.62 6.70 15.61
N LYS A 321 -38.92 6.94 15.43
CA LYS A 321 -39.43 7.66 14.25
C LYS A 321 -38.94 9.10 14.19
N THR A 322 -38.95 9.84 15.29
CA THR A 322 -38.37 11.19 15.36
C THR A 322 -36.87 11.20 15.04
N LEU A 323 -36.13 10.17 15.50
CA LEU A 323 -34.72 9.98 15.14
C LEU A 323 -34.52 9.78 13.63
N SER A 324 -35.43 9.05 12.98
CA SER A 324 -35.49 8.98 11.52
C SER A 324 -35.73 10.37 10.95
N GLU A 325 -36.89 10.97 11.24
CA GLU A 325 -37.47 12.11 10.53
C GLU A 325 -36.60 13.37 10.58
N GLU A 326 -36.00 13.67 11.73
CA GLU A 326 -35.37 14.97 11.99
C GLU A 326 -33.86 14.87 12.27
N GLY A 327 -33.32 13.65 12.25
CA GLY A 327 -31.89 13.37 12.38
C GLY A 327 -31.25 13.76 13.73
N LEU A 328 -29.91 13.75 13.75
CA LEU A 328 -29.08 13.88 14.95
C LEU A 328 -29.21 15.21 15.72
N GLY A 329 -29.71 16.26 15.06
CA GLY A 329 -29.76 17.63 15.58
C GLY A 329 -31.04 18.01 16.31
N TYR A 330 -32.02 17.10 16.44
CA TYR A 330 -33.32 17.47 16.98
C TYR A 330 -33.32 17.66 18.49
N ASN A 331 -33.60 18.89 18.94
CA ASN A 331 -33.56 19.32 20.34
C ASN A 331 -34.44 18.51 21.29
N SER A 332 -35.52 17.88 20.80
CA SER A 332 -36.41 17.06 21.65
C SER A 332 -35.82 15.69 22.01
N LEU A 333 -34.82 15.20 21.27
CA LEU A 333 -34.16 13.93 21.53
C LEU A 333 -33.17 14.03 22.68
N ARG A 334 -32.63 15.23 22.92
CA ARG A 334 -31.60 15.52 23.95
C ARG A 334 -30.48 14.48 23.91
N THR A 335 -30.05 14.14 22.69
CA THR A 335 -29.07 13.09 22.44
C THR A 335 -27.72 13.51 23.01
N LYS A 336 -27.14 12.68 23.87
CA LYS A 336 -25.81 12.89 24.45
C LYS A 336 -24.87 11.78 23.97
N LYS A 337 -23.68 12.16 23.51
CA LYS A 337 -22.62 11.18 23.23
C LYS A 337 -22.10 10.62 24.56
N LEU A 338 -22.01 9.30 24.67
CA LEU A 338 -21.42 8.64 25.83
C LEU A 338 -19.89 8.73 25.74
N ALA A 339 -19.25 9.13 26.84
CA ALA A 339 -17.79 9.25 26.88
C ALA A 339 -17.17 7.87 27.08
N GLY A 340 -16.08 7.59 26.37
CA GLY A 340 -15.37 6.31 26.47
C GLY A 340 -15.99 5.16 25.65
N THR A 341 -17.01 5.43 24.83
CA THR A 341 -17.59 4.44 23.92
C THR A 341 -17.30 4.76 22.46
N ASN A 342 -17.41 3.77 21.58
CA ASN A 342 -17.17 3.87 20.13
C ASN A 342 -18.32 4.58 19.40
N GLY A 343 -18.67 5.78 19.84
CA GLY A 343 -19.69 6.59 19.18
C GLY A 343 -21.11 6.40 19.69
N ASP A 344 -21.31 5.64 20.77
CA ASP A 344 -22.65 5.43 21.33
C ASP A 344 -23.28 6.74 21.79
N ARG A 345 -24.57 6.83 21.54
CA ARG A 345 -25.41 7.97 21.84
C ARG A 345 -26.55 7.51 22.71
N GLN A 346 -26.92 8.38 23.63
CA GLN A 346 -28.03 8.16 24.53
C GLN A 346 -29.09 9.22 24.27
N CYS A 347 -30.35 8.82 24.09
CA CYS A 347 -31.48 9.75 24.07
C CYS A 347 -32.53 9.38 25.13
N ARG A 348 -33.41 10.34 25.42
CA ARG A 348 -34.39 10.21 26.50
C ARG A 348 -35.74 9.70 25.98
N ILE A 349 -36.20 8.58 26.53
CA ILE A 349 -37.57 8.07 26.36
C ILE A 349 -38.37 8.43 27.62
N GLY A 350 -39.23 9.45 27.51
CA GLY A 350 -40.05 9.90 28.64
C GLY A 350 -39.21 10.36 29.85
N LYS A 351 -39.71 10.22 31.08
CA LYS A 351 -38.99 10.67 32.30
C LYS A 351 -37.91 9.69 32.75
N PHE A 352 -38.22 8.41 32.71
CA PHE A 352 -37.47 7.38 33.41
C PHE A 352 -36.54 6.56 32.51
N PHE A 353 -36.84 6.44 31.22
CA PHE A 353 -36.11 5.55 30.34
C PHE A 353 -35.12 6.29 29.44
N ARG A 354 -34.13 5.54 29.00
CA ARG A 354 -33.05 5.99 28.13
C ARG A 354 -32.84 4.93 27.05
N LEU A 355 -32.57 5.40 25.85
CA LEU A 355 -32.27 4.58 24.68
C LEU A 355 -30.80 4.77 24.34
N ILE A 356 -30.06 3.68 24.21
CA ILE A 356 -28.71 3.68 23.63
C ILE A 356 -28.83 3.31 22.16
N TRP A 357 -28.12 4.04 21.33
CA TRP A 357 -28.05 3.77 19.90
C TRP A 357 -26.75 4.33 19.31
N ARG A 358 -26.36 3.83 18.13
CA ARG A 358 -25.16 4.28 17.41
C ARG A 358 -25.36 4.20 15.90
N PHE A 359 -24.44 4.81 15.17
CA PHE A 359 -24.32 4.67 13.73
C PHE A 359 -23.19 3.71 13.41
N GLU A 360 -23.47 2.71 12.59
CA GLU A 360 -22.53 1.67 12.20
C GLU A 360 -22.80 1.29 10.74
N GLU A 361 -21.79 1.36 9.88
CA GLU A 361 -21.84 0.88 8.48
C GLU A 361 -23.01 1.41 7.62
N GLY A 362 -23.50 2.61 7.95
CA GLY A 362 -24.65 3.20 7.25
C GLY A 362 -26.01 2.71 7.74
N GLU A 363 -26.08 2.00 8.86
CA GLU A 363 -27.30 1.64 9.58
C GLU A 363 -27.42 2.40 10.92
N VAL A 364 -28.62 2.39 11.49
CA VAL A 364 -28.86 2.86 12.87
C VAL A 364 -29.06 1.65 13.78
N PHE A 365 -28.13 1.47 14.71
CA PHE A 365 -28.15 0.35 15.64
C PHE A 365 -28.73 0.80 17.00
N PHE A 366 -29.81 0.15 17.44
CA PHE A 366 -30.46 0.35 18.74
C PHE A 366 -30.05 -0.74 19.71
N ASP A 367 -29.32 -0.34 20.75
CA ASP A 367 -28.57 -1.28 21.59
C ASP A 367 -29.33 -1.67 22.86
N ASN A 368 -29.90 -0.71 23.61
CA ASN A 368 -30.65 -1.06 24.82
C ASN A 368 -31.62 0.06 25.27
N ILE A 369 -32.64 -0.33 26.04
CA ILE A 369 -33.50 0.58 26.82
C ILE A 369 -33.30 0.27 28.31
N TYR A 370 -33.00 1.29 29.11
CA TYR A 370 -32.82 1.11 30.55
C TYR A 370 -33.48 2.22 31.36
N LYS A 371 -33.76 1.96 32.65
CA LYS A 371 -34.24 2.98 33.58
C LYS A 371 -33.05 3.78 34.12
N LYS A 372 -33.18 5.10 34.20
CA LYS A 372 -32.13 6.01 34.67
C LYS A 372 -31.54 5.62 36.04
N LYS A 373 -32.31 4.93 36.89
CA LYS A 373 -31.88 4.50 38.23
C LYS A 373 -30.91 3.30 38.22
N ASP A 374 -30.78 2.60 37.09
CA ASP A 374 -30.00 1.36 36.98
C ASP A 374 -28.51 1.63 36.63
N LEU A 375 -28.10 2.90 36.60
CA LEU A 375 -26.75 3.38 36.23
C LEU A 375 -26.10 4.25 37.32
N THR A 376 -26.61 4.18 38.54
CA THR A 376 -26.03 4.81 39.75
C THR A 376 -25.51 3.77 40.70
#